data_AF-A0A1H3U619-F1
#
_entry.id   AF-A0A1H3U619-F1
#
_cell.length_a   1.000
_cell.length_b   1.000
_cell.length_c   1.000
_cell.angle_alpha   90.00
_cell.angle_beta   90.00
_cell.angle_gamma   90.00
#
_symmetry.space_group_name_H-M   'P 1'
#
loop_
_entity.id
_entity.type
_entity.pdbx_description
1 polymer ?
#
loop_
_entity_poly.entity_id
_entity_poly.type
_entity_poly.pdbx_seq_one_letter_code
_entity_poly.pdbx_strand_id
1 'polypeptide(L)'
;MRCLILFLLFVPWAALAAQFETFVLSDDPSVPTIIHLKGEIESGDAEEFERRAANRAKVTLILESPGGLVAEALRIGATVRLRDFSTMVAADAECYSACGLVWLASQRRYIAASSQIGFHAAYRRVGDYLEESGEANALIGSYLTHLGLRIEAIRFFTRSGPQELALLTPFRSRALGIDIYLQDGGRVTPPWENPTVDRMAAEKVSLIVAGSVCEELLGKSDDRIMARVEALDDEGMSLVGDFWHELWLREIDRYKPTGPTYTLANACVVAEQATREFGYQLLDGPSFDCSRATTTTELAICGDANLGAKDRVMSNLYFFILESGNPKIEVPKFREFHADWLHRRNSCRANDRCLHGTYDELVKLYGAIHLDTEAR
;
A
#
# COMPACT_ATOMS: atom_id res chain seq x y z
N MET A 1 34.96 -62.89 19.52
CA MET A 1 34.09 -61.76 19.13
C MET A 1 34.74 -61.04 17.97
N ARG A 2 34.17 -61.17 16.76
CA ARG A 2 34.60 -60.40 15.57
C ARG A 2 33.82 -59.07 15.59
N CYS A 3 34.52 -57.95 15.70
CA CYS A 3 33.93 -56.62 15.66
C CYS A 3 33.73 -56.23 14.18
N LEU A 4 32.48 -56.14 13.72
CA LEU A 4 32.13 -55.61 12.41
C LEU A 4 32.21 -54.08 12.48
N ILE A 5 33.14 -53.47 11.76
CA ILE A 5 33.17 -52.01 11.55
C ILE A 5 32.24 -51.71 10.38
N LEU A 6 31.10 -51.07 10.69
CA LEU A 6 30.15 -50.58 9.70
C LEU A 6 30.69 -49.24 9.15
N PHE A 7 31.16 -49.23 7.90
CA PHE A 7 31.49 -48.00 7.19
C PHE A 7 30.19 -47.31 6.77
N LEU A 8 29.79 -46.25 7.48
CA LEU A 8 28.79 -45.29 7.03
C LEU A 8 29.41 -44.43 5.92
N LEU A 9 29.08 -44.74 4.67
CA LEU A 9 29.39 -43.90 3.52
C LEU A 9 28.55 -42.62 3.62
N PHE A 10 29.18 -41.52 4.04
CA PHE A 10 28.65 -40.18 3.84
C PHE A 10 28.67 -39.89 2.33
N VAL A 11 27.49 -39.87 1.71
CA VAL A 11 27.33 -39.34 0.36
C VAL A 11 27.41 -37.82 0.47
N PRO A 12 28.40 -37.15 -0.13
CA PRO A 12 28.47 -35.70 -0.13
C PRO A 12 27.28 -35.18 -0.94
N TRP A 13 26.43 -34.38 -0.31
CA TRP A 13 25.41 -33.61 -1.01
C TRP A 13 26.16 -32.57 -1.84
N ALA A 14 26.33 -32.83 -3.14
CA ALA A 14 26.75 -31.77 -4.05
C ALA A 14 25.63 -30.72 -4.05
N ALA A 15 25.95 -29.50 -3.62
CA ALA A 15 25.07 -28.36 -3.82
C ALA A 15 24.89 -28.20 -5.34
N LEU A 16 23.65 -28.30 -5.79
CA LEU A 16 23.27 -28.08 -7.18
C LEU A 16 22.63 -26.68 -7.24
N ALA A 17 22.96 -25.91 -8.28
CA ALA A 17 22.31 -24.65 -8.64
C ALA A 17 20.77 -24.73 -8.60
N ALA A 18 20.10 -23.58 -8.48
CA ALA A 18 18.65 -23.54 -8.45
C ALA A 18 18.07 -24.18 -9.71
N GLN A 19 17.18 -25.14 -9.49
CA GLN A 19 16.42 -25.80 -10.53
C GLN A 19 15.22 -24.95 -10.87
N PHE A 20 15.07 -24.64 -12.16
CA PHE A 20 13.91 -23.93 -12.69
C PHE A 20 13.00 -24.88 -13.45
N GLU A 21 11.77 -25.02 -12.97
CA GLU A 21 10.69 -25.70 -13.69
C GLU A 21 9.69 -24.67 -14.21
N THR A 22 9.13 -24.90 -15.39
CA THR A 22 8.19 -23.96 -16.01
C THR A 22 6.96 -24.71 -16.46
N PHE A 23 5.81 -24.29 -15.94
CA PHE A 23 4.51 -24.86 -16.22
C PHE A 23 3.65 -23.83 -16.95
N VAL A 24 3.33 -24.13 -18.21
CA VAL A 24 2.41 -23.32 -19.01
C VAL A 24 1.02 -23.93 -18.83
N LEU A 25 0.14 -23.21 -18.14
CA LEU A 25 -1.22 -23.67 -17.87
C LEU A 25 -2.17 -23.46 -19.07
N SER A 26 -1.87 -22.47 -19.90
CA SER A 26 -2.62 -22.10 -21.10
C SER A 26 -1.75 -21.27 -22.04
N ASP A 27 -2.04 -21.29 -23.34
CA ASP A 27 -1.44 -20.40 -24.33
C ASP A 27 -2.07 -18.98 -24.29
N ASP A 28 -3.16 -18.80 -23.55
CA ASP A 28 -3.77 -17.49 -23.32
C ASP A 28 -2.82 -16.61 -22.46
N PRO A 29 -2.34 -15.46 -22.97
CA PRO A 29 -1.45 -14.56 -22.23
C PRO A 29 -2.09 -13.96 -20.97
N SER A 30 -3.42 -14.05 -20.83
CA SER A 30 -4.15 -13.62 -19.64
C SER A 30 -3.95 -14.58 -18.45
N VAL A 31 -3.57 -15.83 -18.71
CA VAL A 31 -3.31 -16.89 -17.73
C VAL A 31 -1.83 -16.86 -17.34
N PRO A 32 -1.48 -16.83 -16.05
CA PRO A 32 -0.09 -16.79 -15.62
C PRO A 32 0.64 -18.10 -15.97
N THR A 33 1.88 -17.96 -16.46
CA THR A 33 2.84 -19.08 -16.45
C THR A 33 3.36 -19.25 -15.02
N ILE A 34 3.48 -20.49 -14.55
CA ILE A 34 4.16 -20.79 -13.30
C ILE A 34 5.64 -21.06 -13.61
N ILE A 35 6.53 -20.37 -12.89
CA ILE A 35 7.95 -20.71 -12.83
C ILE A 35 8.26 -21.11 -11.39
N HIS A 36 8.84 -22.29 -11.19
CA HIS A 36 9.24 -22.77 -9.87
C HIS A 36 10.76 -22.71 -9.75
N LEU A 37 11.25 -21.94 -8.79
CA LEU A 37 12.67 -21.85 -8.41
C LEU A 37 12.88 -22.70 -7.16
N LYS A 38 13.67 -23.77 -7.31
CA LYS A 38 13.98 -24.72 -6.24
C LYS A 38 15.48 -24.89 -6.02
N GLY A 39 15.96 -24.76 -4.78
CA GLY A 39 17.38 -24.96 -4.43
C GLY A 39 18.16 -23.66 -4.23
N GLU A 40 19.47 -23.76 -4.08
CA GLU A 40 20.35 -22.62 -3.75
C GLU A 40 20.47 -21.64 -4.92
N ILE A 41 20.33 -20.34 -4.65
CA ILE A 41 20.44 -19.28 -5.66
C ILE A 41 21.93 -19.02 -5.94
N GLU A 42 22.38 -19.42 -7.12
CA GLU A 42 23.76 -19.35 -7.57
C GLU A 42 23.95 -18.38 -8.74
N SER A 43 25.20 -18.19 -9.16
CA SER A 43 25.55 -17.30 -10.26
C SER A 43 24.92 -17.76 -11.57
N GLY A 44 24.15 -16.90 -12.23
CA GLY A 44 23.52 -17.17 -13.52
C GLY A 44 22.03 -17.48 -13.41
N ASP A 45 21.51 -17.70 -12.21
CA ASP A 45 20.08 -17.95 -11.98
C ASP A 45 19.22 -16.73 -12.34
N ALA A 46 19.74 -15.51 -12.20
CA ALA A 46 19.03 -14.32 -12.64
C ALA A 46 18.84 -14.30 -14.16
N GLU A 47 19.89 -14.63 -14.92
CA GLU A 47 19.82 -14.70 -16.39
C GLU A 47 18.91 -15.85 -16.85
N GLU A 48 18.96 -17.00 -16.17
CA GLU A 48 18.08 -18.13 -16.47
C GLU A 48 16.60 -17.78 -16.19
N PHE A 49 16.31 -17.10 -15.08
CA PHE A 49 14.98 -16.60 -14.78
C PHE A 49 14.50 -15.59 -15.84
N GLU A 50 15.33 -14.61 -16.19
CA GLU A 50 15.03 -13.61 -17.23
C GLU A 50 14.72 -14.28 -18.58
N ARG A 51 15.52 -15.28 -18.98
CA ARG A 51 15.32 -16.06 -20.21
C ARG A 51 13.99 -16.81 -20.18
N ARG A 52 13.66 -17.43 -19.04
CA ARG A 52 12.36 -18.12 -18.86
C ARG A 52 11.20 -17.14 -18.76
N ALA A 53 11.41 -15.92 -18.30
CA ALA A 53 10.35 -14.92 -18.19
C ALA A 53 10.16 -14.05 -19.44
N ALA A 54 11.14 -14.00 -20.34
CA ALA A 54 11.25 -13.01 -21.42
C ALA A 54 9.92 -12.74 -22.16
N ASN A 55 9.29 -13.80 -22.68
CA ASN A 55 8.10 -13.71 -23.53
C ASN A 55 6.78 -13.95 -22.79
N ARG A 56 6.75 -13.75 -21.47
CA ARG A 56 5.56 -14.00 -20.64
C ARG A 56 4.97 -12.70 -20.12
N ALA A 57 3.69 -12.47 -20.40
CA ALA A 57 2.97 -11.30 -19.92
C ALA A 57 2.70 -11.39 -18.40
N LYS A 58 2.39 -12.59 -17.91
CA LYS A 58 2.14 -12.87 -16.50
C LYS A 58 2.90 -14.09 -16.04
N VAL A 59 3.57 -13.97 -14.88
CA VAL A 59 4.28 -15.05 -14.22
C VAL A 59 3.88 -15.11 -12.74
N THR A 60 3.69 -16.31 -12.23
CA THR A 60 3.74 -16.61 -10.80
C THR A 60 5.04 -17.37 -10.53
N LEU A 61 5.96 -16.75 -9.79
CA LEU A 61 7.20 -17.36 -9.35
C LEU A 61 6.98 -18.07 -8.01
N ILE A 62 6.94 -19.40 -8.05
CA ILE A 62 6.95 -20.24 -6.83
C ILE A 62 8.39 -20.36 -6.35
N LEU A 63 8.59 -20.18 -5.05
CA LEU A 63 9.90 -20.10 -4.40
C LEU A 63 10.03 -21.20 -3.33
N GLU A 64 11.01 -22.08 -3.50
CA GLU A 64 11.40 -23.13 -2.55
C GLU A 64 12.93 -23.19 -2.44
N SER A 65 13.53 -22.32 -1.62
CA SER A 65 14.99 -22.11 -1.64
C SER A 65 15.55 -21.76 -0.26
N PRO A 66 16.72 -22.31 0.13
CA PRO A 66 17.43 -21.90 1.33
C PRO A 66 18.07 -20.50 1.21
N GLY A 67 17.99 -19.86 0.04
CA GLY A 67 18.67 -18.61 -0.27
C GLY A 67 19.91 -18.85 -1.13
N GLY A 68 20.91 -17.96 -1.01
CA GLY A 68 22.12 -18.01 -1.83
C GLY A 68 22.69 -16.62 -2.08
N LEU A 69 23.19 -16.38 -3.29
CA LEU A 69 23.81 -15.11 -3.68
C LEU A 69 22.81 -13.96 -3.68
N VAL A 70 23.07 -12.97 -2.82
CA VAL A 70 22.25 -11.75 -2.70
C VAL A 70 22.14 -11.04 -4.05
N ALA A 71 23.25 -10.87 -4.79
CA ALA A 71 23.25 -10.16 -6.07
C ALA A 71 22.28 -10.77 -7.09
N GLU A 72 22.24 -12.10 -7.19
CA GLU A 72 21.35 -12.81 -8.12
C GLU A 72 19.89 -12.72 -7.67
N ALA A 73 19.62 -12.91 -6.38
CA ALA A 73 18.29 -12.72 -5.81
C ALA A 73 17.73 -11.31 -6.03
N LEU A 74 18.55 -10.27 -5.85
CA LEU A 74 18.13 -8.89 -6.09
C LEU A 74 17.83 -8.63 -7.58
N ARG A 75 18.56 -9.25 -8.51
CA ARG A 75 18.28 -9.17 -9.95
C ARG A 75 17.01 -9.89 -10.35
N ILE A 76 16.77 -11.09 -9.82
CA ILE A 76 15.49 -11.82 -9.98
C ILE A 76 14.35 -10.97 -9.45
N GLY A 77 14.50 -10.42 -8.23
CA GLY A 77 13.53 -9.53 -7.60
C GLY A 77 13.26 -8.27 -8.42
N ALA A 78 14.29 -7.62 -8.98
CA ALA A 78 14.12 -6.48 -9.87
C ALA A 78 13.27 -6.83 -11.10
N THR A 79 13.50 -7.99 -11.71
CA THR A 79 12.67 -8.49 -12.82
C THR A 79 11.23 -8.72 -12.38
N VAL A 80 11.00 -9.37 -11.24
CA VAL A 80 9.65 -9.57 -10.66
C VAL A 80 8.93 -8.23 -10.47
N ARG A 81 9.60 -7.25 -9.87
CA ARG A 81 9.05 -5.92 -9.58
C ARG A 81 8.72 -5.14 -10.86
N LEU A 82 9.64 -5.07 -11.82
CA LEU A 82 9.48 -4.32 -13.06
C LEU A 82 8.42 -4.92 -14.00
N ARG A 83 8.15 -6.23 -13.87
CA ARG A 83 7.21 -6.95 -14.72
C ARG A 83 5.84 -7.22 -14.05
N ASP A 84 5.62 -6.71 -12.83
CA ASP A 84 4.43 -6.97 -12.01
C ASP A 84 4.10 -8.48 -11.87
N PHE A 85 5.15 -9.30 -11.75
CA PHE A 85 4.99 -10.73 -11.54
C PHE A 85 4.62 -11.04 -10.09
N SER A 86 3.87 -12.11 -9.90
CA SER A 86 3.48 -12.59 -8.57
C SER A 86 4.53 -13.53 -8.01
N THR A 87 4.68 -13.55 -6.69
CA THR A 87 5.57 -14.50 -5.97
C THR A 87 4.74 -15.35 -5.03
N MET A 88 5.14 -16.60 -4.84
CA MET A 88 4.43 -17.55 -4.00
C MET A 88 5.39 -18.44 -3.23
N VAL A 89 5.12 -18.66 -1.95
CA VAL A 89 5.71 -19.77 -1.19
C VAL A 89 4.57 -20.73 -0.85
N ALA A 90 4.63 -21.93 -1.42
CA ALA A 90 3.58 -22.94 -1.30
C ALA A 90 3.50 -23.55 0.10
N ALA A 91 2.42 -24.28 0.38
CA ALA A 91 2.26 -24.98 1.66
C ALA A 91 3.45 -25.90 1.93
N ASP A 92 3.94 -25.86 3.17
CA ASP A 92 5.08 -26.64 3.67
C ASP A 92 6.42 -26.39 2.96
N ALA A 93 6.47 -25.44 2.02
CA ALA A 93 7.70 -25.02 1.35
C ALA A 93 8.47 -24.01 2.20
N GLU A 94 9.78 -23.95 1.97
CA GLU A 94 10.72 -23.12 2.69
C GLU A 94 11.38 -22.09 1.76
N CYS A 95 11.43 -20.84 2.19
CA CYS A 95 12.07 -19.75 1.46
C CYS A 95 12.87 -18.87 2.43
N TYR A 96 14.18 -19.09 2.47
CA TYR A 96 15.06 -18.45 3.45
C TYR A 96 16.03 -17.46 2.81
N SER A 97 16.44 -16.47 3.60
CA SER A 97 17.51 -15.54 3.25
C SER A 97 17.23 -14.81 1.92
N ALA A 98 18.14 -14.89 0.95
CA ALA A 98 18.02 -14.28 -0.37
C ALA A 98 16.72 -14.67 -1.11
N CYS A 99 16.16 -15.87 -0.88
CA CYS A 99 14.88 -16.27 -1.45
C CYS A 99 13.75 -15.31 -1.01
N GLY A 100 13.71 -14.96 0.27
CA GLY A 100 12.72 -14.03 0.82
C GLY A 100 12.80 -12.64 0.20
N LEU A 101 13.99 -12.21 -0.25
CA LEU A 101 14.18 -10.93 -0.94
C LEU A 101 13.57 -10.92 -2.34
N VAL A 102 13.60 -12.06 -3.04
CA VAL A 102 12.88 -12.26 -4.30
C VAL A 102 11.37 -12.18 -4.05
N TRP A 103 10.89 -12.92 -3.03
CA TRP A 103 9.48 -12.93 -2.66
C TRP A 103 8.95 -11.52 -2.36
N LEU A 104 9.70 -10.73 -1.59
CA LEU A 104 9.35 -9.35 -1.21
C LEU A 104 9.21 -8.39 -2.41
N ALA A 105 9.83 -8.71 -3.56
CA ALA A 105 9.83 -7.83 -4.73
C ALA A 105 8.45 -7.64 -5.38
N SER A 106 7.57 -8.64 -5.25
CA SER A 106 6.24 -8.63 -5.84
C SER A 106 5.28 -7.70 -5.09
N GLN A 107 4.28 -7.14 -5.80
CA GLN A 107 3.11 -6.52 -5.17
C GLN A 107 2.06 -7.55 -4.75
N ARG A 108 2.02 -8.69 -5.44
CA ARG A 108 1.13 -9.83 -5.15
C ARG A 108 1.96 -10.96 -4.56
N ARG A 109 2.11 -10.92 -3.24
CA ARG A 109 2.92 -11.87 -2.46
C ARG A 109 2.03 -12.93 -1.85
N TYR A 110 2.06 -14.14 -2.38
CA TYR A 110 1.31 -15.27 -1.85
C TYR A 110 2.14 -16.03 -0.82
N ILE A 111 1.49 -16.41 0.28
CA ILE A 111 2.10 -17.19 1.36
C ILE A 111 1.07 -18.21 1.85
N ALA A 112 1.43 -19.48 1.93
CA ALA A 112 0.58 -20.49 2.55
C ALA A 112 0.74 -20.45 4.08
N ALA A 113 -0.33 -20.75 4.83
CA ALA A 113 -0.32 -20.70 6.29
C ALA A 113 0.77 -21.59 6.94
N SER A 114 1.13 -22.71 6.30
CA SER A 114 2.18 -23.62 6.76
C SER A 114 3.55 -23.40 6.12
N SER A 115 3.67 -22.45 5.19
CA SER A 115 4.96 -22.13 4.56
C SER A 115 5.89 -21.41 5.55
N GLN A 116 7.19 -21.53 5.31
CA GLN A 116 8.21 -20.86 6.12
C GLN A 116 9.00 -19.87 5.28
N ILE A 117 8.89 -18.58 5.63
CA ILE A 117 9.73 -17.53 5.07
C ILE A 117 10.59 -16.97 6.19
N GLY A 118 11.91 -16.98 6.02
CA GLY A 118 12.85 -16.64 7.10
C GLY A 118 13.98 -15.74 6.63
N PHE A 119 14.42 -14.84 7.51
CA PHE A 119 15.41 -13.82 7.18
C PHE A 119 16.54 -13.76 8.21
N HIS A 120 17.72 -13.41 7.73
CA HIS A 120 18.90 -13.17 8.53
C HIS A 120 19.83 -12.19 7.79
N ALA A 121 20.81 -11.63 8.49
CA ALA A 121 21.80 -10.73 7.94
C ALA A 121 22.64 -11.44 6.86
N ALA A 122 22.92 -10.77 5.75
CA ALA A 122 23.83 -11.27 4.74
C ALA A 122 25.24 -11.43 5.32
N TYR A 123 25.93 -12.47 4.89
CA TYR A 123 27.25 -12.83 5.41
C TYR A 123 28.19 -13.27 4.30
N ARG A 124 29.48 -13.27 4.63
CA ARG A 124 30.53 -13.95 3.87
C ARG A 124 31.07 -15.11 4.71
N ARG A 125 31.34 -16.24 4.05
CA ARG A 125 32.03 -17.36 4.69
C ARG A 125 33.53 -17.11 4.65
N VAL A 126 34.18 -17.21 5.81
CA VAL A 126 35.62 -16.98 5.95
C VAL A 126 36.19 -18.15 6.73
N GLY A 127 36.80 -19.10 6.02
CA GLY A 127 37.08 -20.42 6.61
C GLY A 127 35.78 -21.06 7.10
N ASP A 128 35.74 -21.41 8.39
CA ASP A 128 34.61 -22.12 9.00
C ASP A 128 33.57 -21.20 9.66
N TYR A 129 33.79 -19.88 9.70
CA TYR A 129 32.86 -18.93 10.32
C TYR A 129 32.08 -18.11 9.30
N LEU A 130 30.90 -17.68 9.72
CA LEU A 130 30.04 -16.75 8.98
C LEU A 130 30.25 -15.36 9.55
N GLU A 131 30.78 -14.46 8.73
CA GLU A 131 31.00 -13.07 9.10
C GLU A 131 29.97 -12.20 8.40
N GLU A 132 29.22 -11.41 9.17
CA GLU A 132 28.23 -10.48 8.62
C GLU A 132 28.87 -9.53 7.60
N SER A 133 28.20 -9.34 6.46
CA SER A 133 28.63 -8.43 5.41
C SER A 133 27.84 -7.13 5.48
N GLY A 134 28.44 -6.11 6.09
CA GLY A 134 27.84 -4.77 6.17
C GLY A 134 27.53 -4.18 4.78
N GLU A 135 28.39 -4.43 3.79
CA GLU A 135 28.17 -4.00 2.40
C GLU A 135 26.93 -4.67 1.79
N ALA A 136 26.80 -5.99 1.93
CA ALA A 136 25.64 -6.71 1.41
C ALA A 136 24.34 -6.30 2.13
N ASN A 137 24.38 -6.11 3.45
CA ASN A 137 23.22 -5.64 4.21
C ASN A 137 22.83 -4.20 3.84
N ALA A 138 23.79 -3.33 3.50
CA ALA A 138 23.51 -1.99 2.99
C ALA A 138 22.80 -2.04 1.62
N LEU A 139 23.24 -2.93 0.71
CA LEU A 139 22.57 -3.17 -0.57
C LEU A 139 21.15 -3.71 -0.38
N ILE A 140 20.95 -4.67 0.54
CA ILE A 140 19.62 -5.18 0.89
C ILE A 140 18.75 -4.07 1.45
N GLY A 141 19.25 -3.26 2.39
CA GLY A 141 18.50 -2.14 2.95
C GLY A 141 18.08 -1.11 1.89
N SER A 142 18.98 -0.76 0.96
CA SER A 142 18.67 0.10 -0.18
C SER A 142 17.60 -0.54 -1.07
N TYR A 143 17.74 -1.81 -1.43
CA TYR A 143 16.77 -2.53 -2.24
C TYR A 143 15.37 -2.54 -1.60
N LEU A 144 15.27 -2.89 -0.32
CA LEU A 144 14.01 -2.92 0.42
C LEU A 144 13.38 -1.52 0.55
N THR A 145 14.21 -0.47 0.64
CA THR A 145 13.74 0.93 0.60
C THR A 145 13.11 1.26 -0.75
N HIS A 146 13.72 0.83 -1.87
CA HIS A 146 13.15 1.03 -3.22
C HIS A 146 11.88 0.21 -3.45
N LEU A 147 11.66 -0.87 -2.69
CA LEU A 147 10.38 -1.58 -2.66
C LEU A 147 9.30 -0.85 -1.85
N GLY A 148 9.63 0.28 -1.21
CA GLY A 148 8.71 1.08 -0.40
C GLY A 148 8.51 0.53 1.02
N LEU A 149 9.39 -0.36 1.49
CA LEU A 149 9.25 -0.91 2.84
C LEU A 149 9.75 0.09 3.89
N ARG A 150 9.02 0.17 5.00
CA ARG A 150 9.38 1.01 6.15
C ARG A 150 10.59 0.46 6.91
N ILE A 151 11.28 1.34 7.63
CA ILE A 151 12.54 1.03 8.30
C ILE A 151 12.41 -0.14 9.29
N GLU A 152 11.27 -0.30 9.94
CA GLU A 152 11.04 -1.39 10.89
C GLU A 152 10.99 -2.76 10.19
N ALA A 153 10.43 -2.83 8.97
CA ALA A 153 10.47 -4.02 8.13
C ALA A 153 11.90 -4.29 7.63
N ILE A 154 12.60 -3.26 7.16
CA ILE A 154 14.01 -3.38 6.73
C ILE A 154 14.86 -3.94 7.86
N ARG A 155 14.73 -3.38 9.07
CA ARG A 155 15.44 -3.88 10.26
C ARG A 155 15.07 -5.32 10.58
N PHE A 156 13.80 -5.72 10.46
CA PHE A 156 13.41 -7.10 10.70
C PHE A 156 14.14 -8.07 9.75
N PHE A 157 14.26 -7.73 8.47
CA PHE A 157 14.89 -8.59 7.48
C PHE A 157 16.41 -8.68 7.59
N THR A 158 17.07 -7.70 8.22
CA THR A 158 18.55 -7.64 8.28
C THR A 158 19.14 -7.79 9.68
N ARG A 159 18.34 -7.84 10.76
CA ARG A 159 18.86 -7.81 12.14
C ARG A 159 19.40 -9.13 12.68
N SER A 160 18.84 -10.26 12.25
CA SER A 160 19.17 -11.57 12.85
C SER A 160 20.56 -12.01 12.41
N GLY A 161 21.35 -12.55 13.34
CA GLY A 161 22.72 -12.94 13.02
C GLY A 161 22.78 -14.04 11.94
N PRO A 162 23.94 -14.28 11.30
CA PRO A 162 24.08 -15.26 10.22
C PRO A 162 23.68 -16.71 10.54
N GLN A 163 23.60 -17.06 11.84
CA GLN A 163 23.20 -18.39 12.33
C GLN A 163 21.78 -18.41 12.92
N GLU A 164 21.10 -17.28 12.91
CA GLU A 164 19.75 -17.12 13.41
C GLU A 164 18.78 -16.97 12.25
N LEU A 165 17.49 -17.21 12.50
CA LEU A 165 16.47 -17.03 11.48
C LEU A 165 15.23 -16.37 12.07
N ALA A 166 14.89 -15.19 11.57
CA ALA A 166 13.65 -14.51 11.89
C ALA A 166 12.54 -14.92 10.90
N LEU A 167 11.57 -15.70 11.37
CA LEU A 167 10.45 -16.13 10.54
C LEU A 167 9.42 -15.02 10.32
N LEU A 168 9.01 -14.79 9.08
CA LEU A 168 7.93 -13.88 8.71
C LEU A 168 6.60 -14.64 8.70
N THR A 169 5.85 -14.56 9.80
CA THR A 169 4.50 -15.14 9.90
C THR A 169 3.45 -14.21 9.25
N PRO A 170 2.23 -14.69 8.96
CA PRO A 170 1.14 -13.81 8.53
C PRO A 170 0.87 -12.67 9.52
N PHE A 171 0.88 -12.96 10.83
CA PHE A 171 0.77 -11.95 11.88
C PHE A 171 1.90 -10.90 11.79
N ARG A 172 3.16 -11.33 11.67
CA ARG A 172 4.30 -10.40 11.51
C ARG A 172 4.24 -9.61 10.21
N SER A 173 3.73 -10.20 9.13
CA SER A 173 3.57 -9.52 7.85
C SER A 173 2.65 -8.32 8.02
N ARG A 174 1.50 -8.51 8.67
CA ARG A 174 0.58 -7.42 9.02
C ARG A 174 1.24 -6.35 9.89
N ALA A 175 1.93 -6.78 10.95
CA ALA A 175 2.61 -5.89 11.88
C ALA A 175 3.74 -5.09 11.22
N LEU A 176 4.41 -5.62 10.19
CA LEU A 176 5.52 -4.98 9.49
C LEU A 176 5.10 -4.18 8.25
N GLY A 177 3.80 -4.11 7.92
CA GLY A 177 3.36 -3.38 6.73
C GLY A 177 3.56 -4.15 5.42
N ILE A 178 3.64 -5.48 5.48
CA ILE A 178 3.83 -6.33 4.30
C ILE A 178 2.48 -6.92 3.89
N ASP A 179 1.92 -6.37 2.83
CA ASP A 179 0.70 -6.93 2.22
C ASP A 179 0.98 -8.34 1.66
N ILE A 180 0.11 -9.27 2.04
CA ILE A 180 0.15 -10.69 1.64
C ILE A 180 -1.21 -11.22 1.21
N TYR A 181 -1.18 -12.18 0.31
CA TYR A 181 -2.31 -13.02 -0.07
C TYR A 181 -2.16 -14.36 0.66
N LEU A 182 -2.83 -14.50 1.80
CA LEU A 182 -2.72 -15.68 2.66
C LEU A 182 -3.52 -16.84 2.08
N GLN A 183 -2.85 -17.95 1.77
CA GLN A 183 -3.46 -19.16 1.27
C GLN A 183 -3.69 -20.17 2.39
N ASP A 184 -4.91 -20.69 2.45
CA ASP A 184 -5.34 -21.74 3.37
C ASP A 184 -6.22 -22.74 2.60
N GLY A 185 -5.61 -23.85 2.20
CA GLY A 185 -6.21 -24.77 1.22
C GLY A 185 -6.55 -24.06 -0.09
N GLY A 186 -7.82 -24.10 -0.50
CA GLY A 186 -8.31 -23.42 -1.69
C GLY A 186 -8.70 -21.95 -1.49
N ARG A 187 -8.67 -21.44 -0.25
CA ARG A 187 -9.07 -20.06 0.07
C ARG A 187 -7.87 -19.13 0.02
N VAL A 188 -8.05 -17.96 -0.59
CA VAL A 188 -7.07 -16.86 -0.57
C VAL A 188 -7.68 -15.70 0.19
N THR A 189 -7.04 -15.28 1.28
CA THR A 189 -7.39 -14.05 2.02
C THR A 189 -6.53 -12.91 1.50
N PRO A 190 -7.09 -11.92 0.80
CA PRO A 190 -6.34 -10.79 0.30
C PRO A 190 -6.00 -9.77 1.40
N PRO A 191 -5.05 -8.83 1.14
CA PRO A 191 -4.65 -7.83 2.12
C PRO A 191 -5.77 -6.92 2.62
N TRP A 192 -6.83 -6.67 1.84
CA TRP A 192 -7.94 -5.82 2.30
C TRP A 192 -8.91 -6.54 3.25
N GLU A 193 -8.93 -7.88 3.28
CA GLU A 193 -9.69 -8.66 4.27
C GLU A 193 -8.88 -8.95 5.55
N ASN A 194 -7.55 -8.85 5.48
CA ASN A 194 -6.65 -9.03 6.61
C ASN A 194 -5.53 -7.98 6.59
N PRO A 195 -5.86 -6.70 6.86
CA PRO A 195 -5.01 -5.56 6.56
C PRO A 195 -3.77 -5.45 7.42
N THR A 196 -2.73 -4.86 6.84
CA THR A 196 -1.54 -4.40 7.55
C THR A 196 -1.87 -3.24 8.48
N VAL A 197 -1.03 -3.05 9.50
CA VAL A 197 -1.17 -1.90 10.42
C VAL A 197 -1.09 -0.57 9.68
N ASP A 198 -0.29 -0.47 8.62
CA ASP A 198 -0.19 0.73 7.78
C ASP A 198 -1.52 1.05 7.08
N ARG A 199 -2.18 0.03 6.49
CA ARG A 199 -3.49 0.19 5.86
C ARG A 199 -4.58 0.55 6.88
N MET A 200 -4.54 -0.07 8.06
CA MET A 200 -5.46 0.23 9.16
C MET A 200 -5.26 1.66 9.69
N ALA A 201 -4.01 2.13 9.81
CA ALA A 201 -3.70 3.48 10.24
C ALA A 201 -4.23 4.52 9.25
N ALA A 202 -4.05 4.28 7.94
CA ALA A 202 -4.59 5.12 6.89
C ALA A 202 -6.13 5.15 6.91
N GLU A 203 -6.78 4.01 7.12
CA GLU A 203 -8.23 3.90 7.30
C GLU A 203 -8.69 4.73 8.50
N LYS A 204 -8.09 4.51 9.68
CA LYS A 204 -8.42 5.21 10.92
C LYS A 204 -8.34 6.73 10.73
N VAL A 205 -7.22 7.23 10.19
CA VAL A 205 -7.04 8.67 10.03
C VAL A 205 -8.02 9.25 9.01
N SER A 206 -8.25 8.55 7.89
CA SER A 206 -9.24 9.02 6.89
C SER A 206 -10.63 9.17 7.51
N LEU A 207 -11.04 8.21 8.36
CA LEU A 207 -12.32 8.22 9.06
C LEU A 207 -12.41 9.33 10.11
N ILE A 208 -11.35 9.55 10.89
CA ILE A 208 -11.30 10.65 11.88
C ILE A 208 -11.39 12.01 11.18
N VAL A 209 -10.59 12.21 10.13
CA VAL A 209 -10.59 13.49 9.41
C VAL A 209 -11.94 13.72 8.74
N ALA A 210 -12.45 12.74 8.00
CA ALA A 210 -13.71 12.91 7.28
C ALA A 210 -14.93 12.97 8.20
N GLY A 211 -14.99 12.12 9.23
CA GLY A 211 -16.16 11.95 10.10
C GLY A 211 -16.20 12.85 11.34
N SER A 212 -15.07 13.41 11.78
CA SER A 212 -15.05 14.29 12.96
C SER A 212 -14.56 15.69 12.63
N VAL A 213 -13.44 15.80 11.92
CA VAL A 213 -12.85 17.12 11.62
C VAL A 213 -13.64 17.83 10.50
N CYS A 214 -14.15 17.07 9.54
CA CYS A 214 -14.81 17.57 8.34
C CYS A 214 -16.34 17.43 8.34
N GLU A 215 -16.94 17.12 9.49
CA GLU A 215 -18.38 16.87 9.61
C GLU A 215 -19.21 18.05 9.06
N GLU A 216 -18.78 19.29 9.34
CA GLU A 216 -19.45 20.49 8.84
C GLU A 216 -19.34 20.67 7.32
N LEU A 217 -18.23 20.23 6.71
CA LEU A 217 -17.97 20.41 5.28
C LEU A 217 -18.45 19.24 4.42
N LEU A 218 -18.53 18.03 4.98
CA LEU A 218 -18.96 16.82 4.28
C LEU A 218 -20.40 16.43 4.65
N GLY A 219 -20.87 16.80 5.83
CA GLY A 219 -22.16 16.35 6.37
C GLY A 219 -21.97 15.43 7.57
N LYS A 220 -23.06 15.19 8.32
CA LYS A 220 -23.04 14.43 9.58
C LYS A 220 -22.45 13.04 9.39
N SER A 221 -21.54 12.68 10.28
CA SER A 221 -20.94 11.36 10.31
C SER A 221 -21.91 10.31 10.85
N ASP A 222 -21.75 9.10 10.37
CA ASP A 222 -22.48 7.92 10.81
C ASP A 222 -21.88 7.40 12.13
N ASP A 223 -22.70 7.10 13.14
CA ASP A 223 -22.26 6.53 14.42
C ASP A 223 -21.38 5.26 14.24
N ARG A 224 -21.55 4.53 13.13
CA ARG A 224 -20.72 3.37 12.76
C ARG A 224 -19.25 3.72 12.53
N ILE A 225 -18.93 4.96 12.18
CA ILE A 225 -17.55 5.42 11.94
C ILE A 225 -16.74 5.38 13.23
N MET A 226 -17.29 5.90 14.33
CA MET A 226 -16.58 5.92 15.61
C MET A 226 -16.35 4.52 16.15
N ALA A 227 -17.34 3.63 16.06
CA ALA A 227 -17.18 2.22 16.43
C ALA A 227 -16.08 1.53 15.60
N ARG A 228 -15.94 1.88 14.32
CA ARG A 228 -14.84 1.36 13.49
C ARG A 228 -13.48 1.92 13.92
N VAL A 229 -13.40 3.21 14.21
CA VAL A 229 -12.17 3.85 14.70
C VAL A 229 -11.67 3.19 15.99
N GLU A 230 -12.57 2.88 16.92
CA GLU A 230 -12.25 2.14 18.15
C GLU A 230 -11.76 0.72 17.86
N ALA A 231 -12.45 -0.02 16.97
CA ALA A 231 -12.03 -1.38 16.59
C ALA A 231 -10.65 -1.40 15.90
N LEU A 232 -10.34 -0.38 15.09
CA LEU A 232 -9.01 -0.21 14.48
C LEU A 232 -7.94 0.05 15.55
N ASP A 233 -8.27 0.77 16.62
CA ASP A 233 -7.37 1.00 17.75
C ASP A 233 -7.04 -0.29 18.50
N ASP A 234 -8.06 -1.07 18.85
CA ASP A 234 -7.88 -2.35 19.55
C ASP A 234 -7.04 -3.32 18.72
N GLU A 235 -7.35 -3.46 17.43
CA GLU A 235 -6.63 -4.37 16.55
C GLU A 235 -5.20 -3.88 16.28
N GLY A 236 -4.99 -2.59 16.02
CA GLY A 236 -3.67 -2.00 15.79
C GLY A 236 -2.76 -2.14 17.03
N MET A 237 -3.30 -1.87 18.21
CA MET A 237 -2.60 -2.05 19.49
C MET A 237 -2.22 -3.52 19.71
N SER A 238 -3.09 -4.47 19.34
CA SER A 238 -2.79 -5.91 19.47
C SER A 238 -1.64 -6.37 18.57
N LEU A 239 -1.42 -5.71 17.43
CA LEU A 239 -0.41 -6.08 16.44
C LEU A 239 0.98 -5.50 16.75
N VAL A 240 1.04 -4.24 17.20
CA VAL A 240 2.31 -3.50 17.33
C VAL A 240 2.47 -2.73 18.65
N GLY A 241 1.52 -2.81 19.57
CA GLY A 241 1.60 -2.11 20.86
C GLY A 241 1.69 -0.59 20.71
N ASP A 242 2.51 0.05 21.53
CA ASP A 242 2.67 1.51 21.57
C ASP A 242 3.04 2.14 20.21
N PHE A 243 3.72 1.38 19.34
CA PHE A 243 4.09 1.83 18.00
C PHE A 243 2.88 2.12 17.10
N TRP A 244 1.70 1.59 17.45
CA TRP A 244 0.44 1.91 16.78
C TRP A 244 0.17 3.42 16.73
N HIS A 245 0.44 4.13 17.83
CA HIS A 245 0.24 5.57 17.90
C HIS A 245 1.13 6.33 16.91
N GLU A 246 2.39 5.92 16.79
CA GLU A 246 3.32 6.53 15.86
C GLU A 246 2.86 6.34 14.41
N LEU A 247 2.34 5.16 14.05
CA LEU A 247 1.86 4.86 12.71
C LEU A 247 0.72 5.79 12.28
N TRP A 248 -0.34 5.91 13.08
CA TRP A 248 -1.46 6.77 12.69
C TRP A 248 -1.12 8.26 12.83
N LEU A 249 -0.19 8.66 13.71
CA LEU A 249 0.33 10.03 13.72
C LEU A 249 1.05 10.40 12.41
N ARG A 250 1.82 9.47 11.82
CA ARG A 250 2.46 9.67 10.50
C ARG A 250 1.39 9.85 9.40
N GLU A 251 0.29 9.13 9.48
CA GLU A 251 -0.81 9.28 8.50
C GLU A 251 -1.56 10.61 8.63
N ILE A 252 -1.58 11.24 9.81
CA ILE A 252 -2.14 12.60 9.97
C ILE A 252 -1.36 13.61 9.12
N ASP A 253 -0.05 13.44 8.95
CA ASP A 253 0.76 14.36 8.15
C ASP A 253 0.28 14.46 6.69
N ARG A 254 -0.40 13.42 6.16
CA ARG A 254 -1.05 13.45 4.84
C ARG A 254 -2.14 14.52 4.73
N TYR A 255 -2.79 14.82 5.85
CA TYR A 255 -3.92 15.75 5.91
C TYR A 255 -3.54 17.11 6.49
N LYS A 256 -2.31 17.26 7.01
CA LYS A 256 -1.86 18.54 7.55
C LYS A 256 -1.74 19.57 6.43
N PRO A 257 -2.29 20.77 6.61
CA PRO A 257 -2.09 21.88 5.69
C PRO A 257 -0.62 22.34 5.70
N THR A 258 0.17 21.81 4.77
CA THR A 258 1.58 22.16 4.61
C THR A 258 1.72 23.34 3.66
N GLY A 259 1.54 24.55 4.20
CA GLY A 259 1.78 25.81 3.50
C GLY A 259 0.52 26.60 3.18
N PRO A 260 0.66 27.79 2.55
CA PRO A 260 -0.44 28.74 2.34
C PRO A 260 -1.46 28.27 1.30
N THR A 261 -1.27 27.09 0.71
CA THR A 261 -2.05 26.60 -0.42
C THR A 261 -2.93 25.39 -0.13
N TYR A 262 -2.75 24.73 1.01
CA TYR A 262 -3.56 23.58 1.42
C TYR A 262 -4.40 24.01 2.62
N THR A 263 -5.73 23.99 2.48
CA THR A 263 -6.68 24.41 3.52
C THR A 263 -7.34 23.19 4.16
N LEU A 264 -8.04 23.37 5.29
CA LEU A 264 -8.84 22.29 5.88
C LEU A 264 -9.84 21.70 4.86
N ALA A 265 -10.42 22.54 4.00
CA ALA A 265 -11.32 22.07 2.95
C ALA A 265 -10.65 21.11 1.95
N ASN A 266 -9.37 21.34 1.62
CA ASN A 266 -8.61 20.39 0.80
C ASN A 266 -8.41 19.07 1.54
N ALA A 267 -8.09 19.12 2.84
CA ALA A 267 -7.99 17.92 3.67
C ALA A 267 -9.30 17.12 3.68
N CYS A 268 -10.46 17.80 3.74
CA CYS A 268 -11.76 17.15 3.73
C CYS A 268 -12.08 16.43 2.42
N VAL A 269 -11.78 17.04 1.27
CA VAL A 269 -11.94 16.37 -0.03
C VAL A 269 -11.05 15.14 -0.13
N VAL A 270 -9.79 15.24 0.32
CA VAL A 270 -8.83 14.13 0.29
C VAL A 270 -9.25 13.02 1.26
N ALA A 271 -9.73 13.36 2.46
CA ALA A 271 -10.19 12.40 3.45
C ALA A 271 -11.43 11.65 2.97
N GLU A 272 -12.40 12.36 2.40
CA GLU A 272 -13.59 11.74 1.82
C GLU A 272 -13.22 10.77 0.69
N GLN A 273 -12.32 11.16 -0.22
CA GLN A 273 -11.79 10.26 -1.24
C GLN A 273 -11.15 9.01 -0.63
N ALA A 274 -10.28 9.18 0.37
CA ALA A 274 -9.61 8.07 1.03
C ALA A 274 -10.61 7.11 1.70
N THR A 275 -11.65 7.63 2.36
CA THR A 275 -12.68 6.77 2.99
C THR A 275 -13.45 5.93 1.96
N ARG A 276 -13.69 6.44 0.74
CA ARG A 276 -14.28 5.64 -0.34
C ARG A 276 -13.41 4.48 -0.79
N GLU A 277 -12.08 4.64 -0.78
CA GLU A 277 -11.15 3.55 -1.09
C GLU A 277 -11.20 2.41 -0.05
N PHE A 278 -11.70 2.69 1.15
CA PHE A 278 -12.02 1.72 2.19
C PHE A 278 -13.48 1.23 2.17
N GLY A 279 -14.27 1.67 1.18
CA GLY A 279 -15.66 1.23 1.00
C GLY A 279 -16.69 2.04 1.79
N TYR A 280 -16.32 3.20 2.35
CA TYR A 280 -17.24 4.09 3.02
C TYR A 280 -17.89 5.07 2.03
N GLN A 281 -19.19 5.31 2.20
CA GLN A 281 -19.89 6.34 1.47
C GLN A 281 -20.36 7.40 2.46
N LEU A 282 -19.62 8.51 2.53
CA LEU A 282 -19.95 9.64 3.41
C LEU A 282 -20.91 10.63 2.76
N LEU A 283 -20.90 10.70 1.43
CA LEU A 283 -21.70 11.61 0.64
C LEU A 283 -22.66 10.85 -0.28
N ASP A 284 -23.89 11.35 -0.38
CA ASP A 284 -24.88 10.86 -1.36
C ASP A 284 -24.69 11.44 -2.77
N GLY A 285 -23.82 12.45 -2.92
CA GLY A 285 -23.56 13.13 -4.19
C GLY A 285 -23.13 14.60 -4.04
N PRO A 286 -23.18 15.41 -5.12
CA PRO A 286 -22.93 16.85 -5.08
C PRO A 286 -23.97 17.61 -4.24
N SER A 287 -23.84 18.93 -4.12
CA SER A 287 -24.78 19.80 -3.39
C SER A 287 -26.21 19.87 -3.99
N PHE A 288 -26.40 19.29 -5.19
CA PHE A 288 -27.67 19.27 -5.91
C PHE A 288 -28.14 17.84 -6.23
N ASP A 289 -29.43 17.69 -6.52
CA ASP A 289 -30.07 16.40 -6.82
C ASP A 289 -29.72 15.93 -8.24
N CYS A 290 -28.90 14.87 -8.33
CA CYS A 290 -28.48 14.28 -9.59
C CYS A 290 -29.62 13.73 -10.44
N SER A 291 -30.77 13.38 -9.86
CA SER A 291 -31.94 12.94 -10.64
C SER A 291 -32.58 14.06 -11.46
N ARG A 292 -32.27 15.32 -11.10
CA ARG A 292 -32.77 16.54 -11.74
C ARG A 292 -31.71 17.22 -12.60
N ALA A 293 -30.51 16.66 -12.69
CA ALA A 293 -29.43 17.18 -13.53
C ALA A 293 -29.84 17.13 -15.01
N THR A 294 -29.69 18.25 -15.71
CA THR A 294 -30.05 18.34 -17.14
C THR A 294 -28.92 18.87 -18.01
N THR A 295 -27.97 19.59 -17.41
CA THR A 295 -26.83 20.14 -18.14
C THR A 295 -25.71 19.12 -18.26
N THR A 296 -24.90 19.25 -19.31
CA THR A 296 -23.71 18.41 -19.51
C THR A 296 -22.72 18.51 -18.33
N THR A 297 -22.64 19.68 -17.69
CA THR A 297 -21.80 19.89 -16.51
C THR A 297 -22.35 19.19 -15.27
N GLU A 298 -23.63 19.32 -14.97
CA GLU A 298 -24.24 18.63 -13.82
C GLU A 298 -24.14 17.11 -13.95
N LEU A 299 -24.40 16.57 -15.14
CA LEU A 299 -24.25 15.14 -15.40
C LEU A 299 -22.81 14.66 -15.23
N ALA A 300 -21.83 15.47 -15.63
CA ALA A 300 -20.41 15.15 -15.42
C ALA A 300 -20.05 15.16 -13.92
N ILE A 301 -20.53 16.14 -13.16
CA ILE A 301 -20.31 16.21 -11.70
C ILE A 301 -20.98 15.02 -10.99
N CYS A 302 -22.18 14.62 -11.41
CA CYS A 302 -22.88 13.47 -10.85
C CYS A 302 -22.22 12.12 -11.20
N GLY A 303 -21.51 12.05 -12.33
CA GLY A 303 -20.79 10.86 -12.77
C GLY A 303 -19.41 10.67 -12.13
N ASP A 304 -18.91 11.68 -11.42
CA ASP A 304 -17.59 11.66 -10.79
C ASP A 304 -17.70 11.99 -9.29
N ALA A 305 -17.42 11.01 -8.44
CA ALA A 305 -17.52 11.16 -6.99
C ALA A 305 -16.55 12.22 -6.43
N ASN A 306 -15.37 12.42 -7.03
CA ASN A 306 -14.43 13.45 -6.61
C ASN A 306 -14.96 14.85 -6.94
N LEU A 307 -15.56 15.04 -8.12
CA LEU A 307 -16.24 16.30 -8.46
C LEU A 307 -17.44 16.54 -7.55
N GLY A 308 -18.23 15.51 -7.26
CA GLY A 308 -19.35 15.57 -6.31
C GLY A 308 -18.91 16.02 -4.92
N ALA A 309 -17.81 15.46 -4.40
CA ALA A 309 -17.25 15.84 -3.11
C ALA A 309 -16.76 17.29 -3.09
N LYS A 310 -16.02 17.72 -4.12
CA LYS A 310 -15.58 19.11 -4.26
C LYS A 310 -16.76 20.07 -4.34
N ASP A 311 -17.82 19.71 -5.06
CA ASP A 311 -19.02 20.52 -5.17
C ASP A 311 -19.72 20.69 -3.82
N ARG A 312 -19.87 19.61 -3.06
CA ARG A 312 -20.46 19.65 -1.72
C ARG A 312 -19.65 20.49 -0.75
N VAL A 313 -18.34 20.27 -0.67
CA VAL A 313 -17.42 21.04 0.19
C VAL A 313 -17.47 22.52 -0.18
N MET A 314 -17.38 22.85 -1.47
CA MET A 314 -17.44 24.21 -1.97
C MET A 314 -18.78 24.88 -1.60
N SER A 315 -19.90 24.19 -1.80
CA SER A 315 -21.22 24.69 -1.46
C SER A 315 -21.37 24.97 0.03
N ASN A 316 -20.89 24.07 0.90
CA ASN A 316 -20.94 24.27 2.34
C ASN A 316 -20.08 25.47 2.75
N LEU A 317 -18.86 25.60 2.23
CA LEU A 317 -18.02 26.78 2.46
C LEU A 317 -18.68 28.09 2.02
N TYR A 318 -19.38 28.08 0.89
CA TYR A 318 -20.12 29.26 0.41
C TYR A 318 -21.15 29.74 1.45
N PHE A 319 -21.94 28.81 2.01
CA PHE A 319 -22.91 29.15 3.05
C PHE A 319 -22.24 29.56 4.36
N PHE A 320 -21.18 28.88 4.79
CA PHE A 320 -20.40 29.27 5.98
C PHE A 320 -19.86 30.70 5.87
N ILE A 321 -19.30 31.08 4.72
CA ILE A 321 -18.78 32.44 4.51
C ILE A 321 -19.92 33.47 4.59
N LEU A 322 -21.07 33.19 3.99
CA LEU A 322 -22.24 34.06 4.05
C LEU A 322 -22.79 34.23 5.48
N GLU A 323 -22.74 33.17 6.29
CA GLU A 323 -23.26 33.14 7.65
C GLU A 323 -22.23 33.58 8.71
N SER A 324 -20.96 33.71 8.33
CA SER A 324 -19.85 34.03 9.24
C SER A 324 -19.97 35.37 9.98
N GLY A 325 -20.77 36.31 9.46
CA GLY A 325 -20.86 37.68 9.98
C GLY A 325 -19.54 38.46 9.90
N ASN A 326 -18.56 38.01 9.10
CA ASN A 326 -17.28 38.69 8.96
C ASN A 326 -17.45 40.05 8.25
N PRO A 327 -17.16 41.19 8.90
CA PRO A 327 -17.38 42.52 8.34
C PRO A 327 -16.47 42.83 7.14
N LYS A 328 -15.40 42.05 6.94
CA LYS A 328 -14.53 42.17 5.75
C LYS A 328 -15.18 41.61 4.48
N ILE A 329 -16.25 40.83 4.59
CA ILE A 329 -16.92 40.20 3.46
C ILE A 329 -18.06 41.10 2.96
N GLU A 330 -17.84 41.73 1.80
CA GLU A 330 -18.90 42.44 1.08
C GLU A 330 -19.86 41.43 0.40
N VAL A 331 -20.92 41.02 1.12
CA VAL A 331 -21.86 39.97 0.69
C VAL A 331 -22.37 40.14 -0.76
N PRO A 332 -22.78 41.33 -1.25
CA PRO A 332 -23.21 41.48 -2.64
C PRO A 332 -22.12 41.12 -3.65
N LYS A 333 -20.88 41.59 -3.45
CA LYS A 333 -19.73 41.28 -4.32
C LYS A 333 -19.35 39.80 -4.25
N PHE A 334 -19.43 39.20 -3.07
CA PHE A 334 -19.16 37.77 -2.90
C PHE A 334 -20.17 36.90 -3.67
N ARG A 335 -21.47 37.26 -3.64
CA ARG A 335 -22.51 36.56 -4.41
C ARG A 335 -22.31 36.74 -5.92
N GLU A 336 -21.94 37.94 -6.36
CA GLU A 336 -21.62 38.21 -7.77
C GLU A 336 -20.43 37.36 -8.24
N PHE A 337 -19.33 37.34 -7.48
CA PHE A 337 -18.17 36.51 -7.78
C PHE A 337 -18.52 35.02 -7.88
N HIS A 338 -19.37 34.52 -6.96
CA HIS A 338 -19.81 33.13 -7.00
C HIS A 338 -20.66 32.83 -8.24
N ALA A 339 -21.57 33.72 -8.61
CA ALA A 339 -22.37 33.59 -9.82
C ALA A 339 -21.48 33.53 -11.09
N ASP A 340 -20.48 34.41 -11.19
CA ASP A 340 -19.51 34.40 -12.29
C ASP A 340 -18.69 33.10 -12.33
N TRP A 341 -18.32 32.57 -11.15
CA TRP A 341 -17.67 31.28 -11.06
C TRP A 341 -18.57 30.13 -11.55
N LEU A 342 -19.87 30.12 -11.21
CA LEU A 342 -20.81 29.12 -11.74
C LEU A 342 -20.91 29.16 -13.27
N HIS A 343 -20.87 30.35 -13.86
CA HIS A 343 -20.84 30.51 -15.32
C HIS A 343 -19.54 29.92 -15.92
N ARG A 344 -18.38 30.20 -15.31
CA ARG A 344 -17.09 29.63 -15.72
C ARG A 344 -17.09 28.10 -15.60
N ARG A 345 -17.55 27.54 -14.48
CA ARG A 345 -17.69 26.10 -14.28
C ARG A 345 -18.57 25.47 -15.38
N ASN A 346 -19.74 26.05 -15.64
CA ASN A 346 -20.66 25.52 -16.66
C ASN A 346 -20.09 25.61 -18.09
N SER A 347 -19.20 26.58 -18.35
CA SER A 347 -18.50 26.68 -19.63
C SER A 347 -17.56 25.49 -19.90
N CYS A 348 -17.10 24.78 -18.85
CA CYS A 348 -16.31 23.56 -18.98
C CYS A 348 -17.09 22.39 -19.60
N ARG A 349 -18.43 22.39 -19.57
CA ARG A 349 -19.27 21.25 -19.97
C ARG A 349 -18.84 19.98 -19.22
N ALA A 350 -18.49 18.89 -19.92
CA ALA A 350 -17.97 17.65 -19.36
C ALA A 350 -16.44 17.52 -19.45
N ASN A 351 -15.70 18.64 -19.64
CA ASN A 351 -14.25 18.60 -19.63
C ASN A 351 -13.74 18.38 -18.21
N ASP A 352 -13.32 17.15 -17.93
CA ASP A 352 -12.81 16.68 -16.64
C ASP A 352 -11.75 17.62 -16.03
N ARG A 353 -10.64 17.84 -16.75
CA ARG A 353 -9.54 18.71 -16.30
C ARG A 353 -10.00 20.13 -15.96
N CYS A 354 -10.89 20.70 -16.77
CA CYS A 354 -11.45 22.03 -16.56
C CYS A 354 -12.32 22.10 -15.31
N LEU A 355 -13.20 21.11 -15.11
CA LEU A 355 -14.06 21.04 -13.93
C LEU A 355 -13.24 20.88 -12.66
N HIS A 356 -12.33 19.90 -12.62
CA HIS A 356 -11.46 19.67 -11.46
C HIS A 356 -10.66 20.93 -11.11
N GLY A 357 -10.01 21.56 -12.10
CA GLY A 357 -9.24 22.79 -11.88
C GLY A 357 -10.10 23.95 -11.35
N THR A 358 -11.29 24.13 -11.91
CA THR A 358 -12.22 25.20 -11.48
C THR A 358 -12.71 25.01 -10.05
N TYR A 359 -12.97 23.76 -9.63
CA TYR A 359 -13.30 23.45 -8.24
C TYR A 359 -12.11 23.59 -7.30
N ASP A 360 -10.93 23.10 -7.69
CA ASP A 360 -9.72 23.17 -6.86
C ASP A 360 -9.34 24.62 -6.51
N GLU A 361 -9.44 25.53 -7.49
CA GLU A 361 -9.23 26.96 -7.28
C GLU A 361 -10.23 27.54 -6.27
N LEU A 362 -11.51 27.21 -6.39
CA LEU A 362 -12.55 27.80 -5.53
C LEU A 362 -12.55 27.22 -4.13
N VAL A 363 -12.40 25.89 -3.98
CA VAL A 363 -12.29 25.22 -2.68
C VAL A 363 -11.11 25.80 -1.91
N LYS A 364 -9.97 26.01 -2.58
CA LYS A 364 -8.80 26.64 -1.97
C LYS A 364 -9.08 28.08 -1.54
N LEU A 365 -9.69 28.89 -2.41
CA LEU A 365 -10.00 30.29 -2.11
C LEU A 365 -10.97 30.41 -0.91
N TYR A 366 -12.07 29.67 -0.94
CA TYR A 366 -13.08 29.71 0.11
C TYR A 366 -12.57 29.08 1.41
N GLY A 367 -11.78 28.01 1.34
CA GLY A 367 -11.13 27.42 2.50
C GLY A 367 -10.19 28.41 3.22
N ALA A 368 -9.46 29.25 2.47
CA ALA A 368 -8.61 30.28 3.06
C ALA A 368 -9.42 31.39 3.75
N ILE A 369 -10.55 31.79 3.17
CA ILE A 369 -11.47 32.77 3.78
C ILE A 369 -12.09 32.20 5.06
N HIS A 370 -12.52 30.94 5.04
CA HIS A 370 -13.13 30.27 6.18
C HIS A 370 -12.17 30.19 7.38
N LEU A 371 -10.90 29.84 7.16
CA LEU A 371 -9.90 29.82 8.24
C LEU A 371 -9.62 31.22 8.85
N ASP A 372 -9.69 32.31 8.06
CA ASP A 372 -9.54 33.68 8.58
C ASP A 372 -10.74 34.13 9.43
N THR A 373 -11.90 33.45 9.31
CA THR A 373 -13.08 33.76 10.15
C THR A 373 -13.02 33.18 11.56
N GLU A 374 -12.16 32.18 11.80
CA GLU A 374 -11.92 31.60 13.14
C GLU A 374 -10.92 32.42 13.99
N ALA A 375 -10.21 33.38 13.40
CA ALA A 375 -9.29 34.28 14.10
C ALA A 375 -10.01 35.43 14.87
N ARG A 376 -11.12 35.10 15.55
CA ARG A 376 -11.87 36.02 16.41
C ARG A 376 -11.20 36.23 17.77
#